data_AF-A0A357KM68-F1
#
_entry.id   AF-A0A357KM68-F1
#
_cell.length_a   1.000
_cell.length_b   1.000
_cell.length_c   1.000
_cell.angle_alpha   90.00
_cell.angle_beta   90.00
_cell.angle_gamma   90.00
#
_symmetry.space_group_name_H-M   'P 1'
#
loop_
_entity.id
_entity.type
_entity.pdbx_description
1 polymer ?
#
loop_
_entity_poly.entity_id
_entity_poly.type
_entity_poly.pdbx_seq_one_letter_code
_entity_poly.pdbx_strand_id
1 'polypeptide(L)'
;LGIGGLPKGRVVEIYGPESSGKTTLTLQVVAEAQKQGGVAAFVDAEHALDPQYAAKIGVDVDELLVSQPDTGEQALEIVDMLVRSAAVDVVIVDSVAALTPKAEIEGEMGQSHVGLQARLMSQALRKLTGNIKRSNTMVIFINQIRMKIGVMFGSPETTTGGNALKFYSSVRLDIRRIGAIKKGDEIVGNETRVKVVKNKMAPPFKQAELEILYGEGISLLGEVIDHGSKLGIVDKAGAWYSYEGERIGQGKENVRNYLKEHPEMAAEIEAKIRAKLMPKVEEEAVDADIATLDTSKKAAKKS
;
A
#
# COMPACT_ATOMS: atom_id res chain seq x y z
N LEU A 1 3.24 -9.43 0.39
CA LEU A 1 2.04 -9.35 1.26
C LEU A 1 1.41 -10.71 1.60
N GLY A 2 1.60 -11.75 0.79
CA GLY A 2 1.12 -13.11 1.10
C GLY A 2 -0.29 -13.41 0.61
N ILE A 3 -1.10 -12.38 0.33
CA ILE A 3 -2.45 -12.48 -0.26
C ILE A 3 -2.54 -11.80 -1.64
N GLY A 4 -1.42 -11.63 -2.34
CA GLY A 4 -1.37 -10.97 -3.64
C GLY A 4 -1.50 -9.43 -3.65
N GLY A 5 -1.97 -8.79 -2.57
CA GLY A 5 -2.14 -7.34 -2.53
C GLY A 5 -2.53 -6.77 -1.17
N LEU A 6 -2.95 -5.50 -1.15
CA LEU A 6 -3.52 -4.87 0.03
C LEU A 6 -4.99 -5.30 0.22
N PRO A 7 -5.45 -5.58 1.45
CA PRO A 7 -6.80 -6.07 1.68
C PRO A 7 -7.86 -4.97 1.58
N LYS A 8 -8.88 -5.17 0.75
CA LYS A 8 -10.11 -4.34 0.75
C LYS A 8 -10.86 -4.44 2.09
N GLY A 9 -11.65 -3.42 2.41
CA GLY A 9 -12.45 -3.35 3.64
C GLY A 9 -11.62 -3.34 4.92
N ARG A 10 -10.39 -2.83 4.88
CA ARG A 10 -9.44 -2.79 6.01
C ARG A 10 -8.65 -1.49 6.03
N VAL A 11 -8.11 -1.20 7.22
CA VAL A 11 -7.14 -0.12 7.43
C VAL A 11 -5.71 -0.61 7.13
N VAL A 12 -4.96 0.17 6.38
CA VAL A 12 -3.52 -0.01 6.10
C VAL A 12 -2.78 1.23 6.60
N GLU A 13 -1.61 1.05 7.22
CA GLU A 13 -0.71 2.16 7.53
C GLU A 13 0.59 1.99 6.75
N ILE A 14 1.00 3.04 6.04
CA ILE A 14 2.28 3.12 5.35
C ILE A 14 3.08 4.23 6.02
N TYR A 15 4.21 3.87 6.60
CA TYR A 15 5.05 4.84 7.31
C TYR A 15 6.52 4.67 6.96
N GLY A 16 7.28 5.74 7.14
CA GLY A 16 8.68 5.76 6.74
C GLY A 16 9.28 7.16 6.83
N PRO A 17 10.59 7.30 6.59
CA PRO A 17 11.27 8.59 6.49
C PRO A 17 10.65 9.49 5.41
N GLU A 18 11.04 10.76 5.42
CA GLU A 18 10.79 11.67 4.29
C GLU A 18 11.43 11.12 3.01
N SER A 19 10.81 11.40 1.86
CA SER A 19 11.30 10.97 0.54
C SER A 19 11.53 9.46 0.38
N SER A 20 10.92 8.63 1.24
CA SER A 20 11.01 7.16 1.13
C SER A 20 10.07 6.55 0.08
N GLY A 21 9.18 7.35 -0.51
CA GLY A 21 8.22 6.90 -1.52
C GLY A 21 6.83 6.53 -0.98
N LYS A 22 6.46 6.99 0.24
CA LYS A 22 5.13 6.73 0.84
C LYS A 22 3.98 7.14 -0.08
N THR A 23 3.97 8.40 -0.50
CA THR A 23 2.94 8.95 -1.39
C THR A 23 2.99 8.28 -2.76
N THR A 24 4.18 8.05 -3.34
CA THR A 24 4.33 7.30 -4.60
C THR A 24 3.73 5.90 -4.53
N LEU A 25 4.04 5.11 -3.50
CA LEU A 25 3.48 3.77 -3.31
C LEU A 25 1.95 3.83 -3.21
N THR A 26 1.44 4.87 -2.58
CA THR A 26 0.01 5.02 -2.34
C THR A 26 -0.73 5.45 -3.61
N LEU A 27 -0.16 6.36 -4.40
CA LEU A 27 -0.69 6.74 -5.71
C LEU A 27 -0.64 5.58 -6.72
N GLN A 28 0.36 4.70 -6.63
CA GLN A 28 0.39 3.46 -7.42
C GLN A 28 -0.74 2.49 -7.06
N VAL A 29 -1.12 2.42 -5.77
CA VAL A 29 -2.32 1.67 -5.35
C VAL A 29 -3.59 2.30 -5.93
N VAL A 30 -3.68 3.63 -5.97
CA VAL A 30 -4.79 4.36 -6.59
C VAL A 30 -4.87 4.07 -8.09
N ALA A 31 -3.75 4.19 -8.82
CA ALA A 31 -3.68 3.90 -10.25
C ALA A 31 -4.15 2.47 -10.57
N GLU A 32 -3.70 1.47 -9.79
CA GLU A 32 -4.13 0.08 -9.97
C GLU A 32 -5.61 -0.13 -9.61
N ALA A 33 -6.15 0.59 -8.62
CA ALA A 33 -7.57 0.55 -8.30
C ALA A 33 -8.43 1.15 -9.42
N GLN A 34 -8.04 2.31 -9.95
CA GLN A 34 -8.74 2.97 -11.06
C GLN A 34 -8.69 2.14 -12.35
N LYS A 35 -7.55 1.49 -12.64
CA LYS A 35 -7.42 0.56 -13.76
C LYS A 35 -8.40 -0.61 -13.69
N GLN A 36 -8.80 -1.02 -12.49
CA GLN A 36 -9.81 -2.05 -12.23
C GLN A 36 -11.24 -1.47 -12.19
N GLY A 37 -11.44 -0.21 -12.58
CA GLY A 37 -12.73 0.50 -12.55
C GLY A 37 -13.17 0.95 -11.16
N GLY A 38 -12.27 0.92 -10.17
CA GLY A 38 -12.55 1.35 -8.80
C GLY A 38 -12.43 2.86 -8.61
N VAL A 39 -13.17 3.38 -7.63
CA VAL A 39 -13.16 4.82 -7.30
C VAL A 39 -12.18 5.10 -6.16
N ALA A 40 -11.37 6.15 -6.32
CA ALA A 40 -10.37 6.55 -5.34
C ALA A 40 -10.64 7.95 -4.78
N ALA A 41 -10.31 8.14 -3.50
CA ALA A 41 -10.30 9.44 -2.86
C ALA A 41 -8.98 9.70 -2.14
N PHE A 42 -8.54 10.95 -2.16
CA PHE A 42 -7.31 11.41 -1.54
C PHE A 42 -7.60 12.60 -0.61
N VAL A 43 -7.44 12.37 0.69
CA VAL A 43 -7.54 13.40 1.73
C VAL A 43 -6.13 13.95 1.99
N ASP A 44 -5.81 15.06 1.34
CA ASP A 44 -4.51 15.73 1.36
C ASP A 44 -4.46 16.76 2.50
N ALA A 45 -4.16 16.28 3.70
CA ALA A 45 -3.90 17.11 4.87
C ALA A 45 -2.50 17.74 4.87
N GLU A 46 -1.54 17.21 4.11
CA GLU A 46 -0.21 17.81 3.94
C GLU A 46 -0.18 18.94 2.88
N HIS A 47 -1.25 19.11 2.10
CA HIS A 47 -1.33 20.05 0.98
C HIS A 47 -0.17 19.90 -0.02
N ALA A 48 0.25 18.66 -0.25
CA ALA A 48 1.49 18.34 -0.96
C ALA A 48 1.29 17.42 -2.18
N LEU A 49 0.04 17.07 -2.51
CA LEU A 49 -0.25 16.27 -3.70
C LEU A 49 0.11 17.06 -4.97
N ASP A 50 0.96 16.48 -5.83
CA ASP A 50 1.25 16.98 -7.17
C ASP A 50 0.41 16.22 -8.21
N PRO A 51 -0.63 16.86 -8.80
CA PRO A 51 -1.47 16.23 -9.82
C PRO A 51 -0.68 15.83 -11.07
N GLN A 52 0.34 16.59 -11.48
CA GLN A 52 1.13 16.28 -12.67
C GLN A 52 1.97 15.02 -12.46
N TYR A 53 2.55 14.87 -11.27
CA TYR A 53 3.26 13.65 -10.90
C TYR A 53 2.30 12.45 -10.82
N ALA A 54 1.13 12.62 -10.18
CA ALA A 54 0.12 11.56 -10.08
C ALA A 54 -0.30 11.04 -11.47
N ALA A 55 -0.59 11.94 -12.42
CA ALA A 55 -0.94 11.57 -13.79
C ALA A 55 0.17 10.79 -14.49
N LYS A 56 1.44 11.22 -14.34
CA LYS A 56 2.60 10.52 -14.93
C LYS A 56 2.76 9.09 -14.45
N ILE A 57 2.35 8.81 -13.21
CA ILE A 57 2.44 7.47 -12.61
C ILE A 57 1.15 6.65 -12.75
N GLY A 58 0.22 7.10 -13.61
CA GLY A 58 -0.95 6.33 -14.03
C GLY A 58 -2.23 6.59 -13.24
N VAL A 59 -2.28 7.62 -12.40
CA VAL A 59 -3.51 8.03 -11.72
C VAL A 59 -4.38 8.81 -12.70
N ASP A 60 -5.66 8.45 -12.79
CA ASP A 60 -6.67 9.28 -13.44
C ASP A 60 -7.03 10.42 -12.48
N VAL A 61 -6.43 11.58 -12.73
CA VAL A 61 -6.55 12.76 -11.86
C VAL A 61 -7.94 13.40 -11.97
N ASP A 62 -8.60 13.29 -13.12
CA ASP A 62 -9.91 13.88 -13.35
C ASP A 62 -10.99 13.15 -12.54
N GLU A 63 -10.84 11.83 -12.37
CA GLU A 63 -11.73 10.97 -11.57
C GLU A 63 -11.27 10.79 -10.11
N LEU A 64 -10.14 11.39 -9.70
CA LEU A 64 -9.65 11.31 -8.33
C LEU A 64 -10.38 12.31 -7.43
N LEU A 65 -11.11 11.81 -6.44
CA LEU A 65 -11.76 12.67 -5.44
C LEU A 65 -10.72 13.26 -4.48
N VAL A 66 -10.35 14.52 -4.64
CA VAL A 66 -9.38 15.19 -3.75
C VAL A 66 -10.11 16.07 -2.73
N SER A 67 -9.70 15.98 -1.46
CA SER A 67 -10.16 16.87 -0.40
C SER A 67 -8.97 17.42 0.38
N GLN A 68 -8.99 18.72 0.65
CA GLN A 68 -8.00 19.42 1.46
C GLN A 68 -8.68 19.97 2.72
N PRO A 69 -8.61 19.24 3.84
CA PRO A 69 -9.27 19.63 5.08
C PRO A 69 -8.43 20.65 5.87
N ASP A 70 -9.11 21.53 6.61
CA ASP A 70 -8.50 22.52 7.49
C ASP A 70 -8.11 21.91 8.86
N THR A 71 -8.82 20.86 9.29
CA THR A 71 -8.63 20.24 10.62
C THR A 71 -8.61 18.72 10.56
N GLY A 72 -7.97 18.09 11.56
CA GLY A 72 -7.93 16.64 11.71
C GLY A 72 -9.33 16.03 11.88
N GLU A 73 -10.23 16.69 12.61
CA GLU A 73 -11.63 16.28 12.75
C GLU A 73 -12.33 16.24 11.40
N GLN A 74 -12.26 17.33 10.64
CA GLN A 74 -12.88 17.44 9.32
C GLN A 74 -12.35 16.39 8.36
N ALA A 75 -11.03 16.18 8.35
CA ALA A 75 -10.41 15.15 7.52
C ALA A 75 -11.00 13.76 7.80
N LEU A 76 -11.13 13.39 9.08
CA LEU A 76 -11.65 12.08 9.49
C LEU A 76 -13.16 11.94 9.30
N GLU A 77 -13.91 13.05 9.38
CA GLU A 77 -15.33 13.10 9.02
C GLU A 77 -15.54 12.89 7.52
N ILE A 78 -14.72 13.52 6.67
CA ILE A 78 -14.73 13.30 5.21
C ILE A 78 -14.43 11.84 4.89
N VAL A 79 -13.43 11.24 5.54
CA VAL A 79 -13.16 9.79 5.38
C VAL A 79 -14.37 8.96 5.80
N ASP A 80 -15.04 9.26 6.92
CA ASP A 80 -16.23 8.52 7.36
C ASP A 80 -17.39 8.66 6.37
N MET A 81 -17.60 9.85 5.81
CA MET A 81 -18.63 10.11 4.78
C MET A 81 -18.35 9.32 3.51
N LEU A 82 -17.13 9.36 2.99
CA LEU A 82 -16.72 8.64 1.78
C LEU A 82 -16.87 7.13 1.97
N VAL A 83 -16.41 6.59 3.10
CA VAL A 83 -16.55 5.16 3.43
C VAL A 83 -18.03 4.76 3.55
N ARG A 84 -18.87 5.57 4.22
CA ARG A 84 -20.31 5.27 4.39
C ARG A 84 -21.10 5.32 3.10
N SER A 85 -20.66 6.13 2.13
CA SER A 85 -21.31 6.19 0.81
C SER A 85 -21.25 4.85 0.07
N ALA A 86 -20.26 3.99 0.41
CA ALA A 86 -19.92 2.76 -0.31
C ALA A 86 -19.65 2.97 -1.81
N ALA A 87 -19.40 4.21 -2.24
CA ALA A 87 -19.06 4.57 -3.60
C ALA A 87 -17.55 4.62 -3.87
N VAL A 88 -16.72 4.48 -2.82
CA VAL A 88 -15.26 4.59 -2.91
C VAL A 88 -14.59 3.27 -2.52
N ASP A 89 -13.71 2.76 -3.39
CA ASP A 89 -12.95 1.53 -3.17
C ASP A 89 -11.69 1.77 -2.33
N VAL A 90 -11.03 2.91 -2.50
CA VAL A 90 -9.81 3.27 -1.80
C VAL A 90 -9.80 4.72 -1.33
N VAL A 91 -9.53 4.94 -0.05
CA VAL A 91 -9.37 6.27 0.54
C VAL A 91 -7.96 6.41 1.10
N ILE A 92 -7.26 7.45 0.68
CA ILE A 92 -5.92 7.81 1.15
C ILE A 92 -6.02 8.98 2.12
N VAL A 93 -5.27 8.93 3.21
CA VAL A 93 -5.10 10.05 4.15
C VAL A 93 -3.61 10.39 4.22
N ASP A 94 -3.22 11.51 3.61
CA ASP A 94 -1.85 12.01 3.58
C ASP A 94 -1.77 13.35 4.33
N SER A 95 -1.32 13.41 5.59
CA SER A 95 -0.87 12.31 6.43
C SER A 95 -1.41 12.41 7.84
N VAL A 96 -1.30 11.33 8.61
CA VAL A 96 -1.68 11.32 10.03
C VAL A 96 -0.98 12.40 10.84
N ALA A 97 0.25 12.76 10.46
CA ALA A 97 1.00 13.80 11.15
C ALA A 97 0.37 15.18 10.99
N ALA A 98 -0.31 15.43 9.87
CA ALA A 98 -0.99 16.68 9.54
C ALA A 98 -2.47 16.72 10.01
N LEU A 99 -2.97 15.66 10.64
CA LEU A 99 -4.32 15.65 11.24
C LEU A 99 -4.34 16.43 12.56
N THR A 100 -4.11 17.73 12.46
CA THR A 100 -4.01 18.64 13.61
C THR A 100 -5.41 18.94 14.15
N PRO A 101 -5.69 18.64 15.43
CA PRO A 101 -7.00 18.92 16.02
C PRO A 101 -7.35 20.40 15.98
N LYS A 102 -8.63 20.74 15.80
CA LYS A 102 -9.11 22.12 15.74
C LYS A 102 -8.63 22.99 16.92
N ALA A 103 -8.67 22.45 18.15
CA ALA A 103 -8.25 23.19 19.34
C ALA A 103 -6.74 23.48 19.38
N GLU A 104 -5.92 22.72 18.64
CA GLU A 104 -4.48 22.98 18.50
C GLU A 104 -4.23 24.06 17.44
N ILE A 105 -5.03 24.10 16.37
CA ILE A 105 -4.96 25.14 15.32
C ILE A 105 -5.42 26.50 15.85
N GLU A 106 -6.52 26.53 16.61
CA GLU A 106 -7.07 27.77 17.21
C GLU A 106 -6.31 28.22 18.46
N GLY A 107 -5.45 27.35 19.01
CA GLY A 107 -4.65 27.63 20.20
C GLY A 107 -3.42 28.49 19.91
N GLU A 108 -2.81 29.02 20.97
CA GLU A 108 -1.56 29.77 20.86
C GLU A 108 -0.36 28.82 20.68
N MET A 109 0.66 29.27 19.92
CA MET A 109 1.90 28.52 19.77
C MET A 109 2.56 28.29 21.14
N GLY A 110 2.83 27.02 21.47
CA GLY A 110 3.39 26.63 22.77
C GLY A 110 2.35 26.29 23.84
N GLN A 111 1.05 26.43 23.55
CA GLN A 111 -0.01 25.94 24.41
C GLN A 111 0.03 24.40 24.47
N SER A 112 -0.09 23.84 25.68
CA SER A 112 0.03 22.40 25.88
C SER A 112 -1.28 21.68 25.56
N HIS A 113 -1.29 20.91 24.46
CA HIS A 113 -2.41 20.06 24.06
C HIS A 113 -2.01 18.57 24.10
N VAL A 114 -1.72 18.06 25.30
CA VAL A 114 -1.15 16.71 25.47
C VAL A 114 -2.10 15.63 24.96
N GLY A 115 -1.68 14.92 23.91
CA GLY A 115 -2.33 13.70 23.42
C GLY A 115 -3.67 13.91 22.71
N LEU A 116 -4.00 15.14 22.30
CA LEU A 116 -5.26 15.46 21.66
C LEU A 116 -5.45 14.69 20.34
N GLN A 117 -4.44 14.71 19.47
CA GLN A 117 -4.44 13.95 18.22
C GLN A 117 -4.57 12.43 18.43
N ALA A 118 -3.93 11.87 19.47
CA ALA A 118 -4.04 10.44 19.77
C ALA A 118 -5.46 10.04 20.21
N ARG A 119 -6.16 10.92 20.93
CA ARG A 119 -7.57 10.73 21.32
C ARG A 119 -8.49 10.82 20.12
N LEU A 120 -8.28 11.82 19.26
CA LEU A 120 -9.01 11.99 17.99
C LEU A 120 -8.90 10.73 17.13
N MET A 121 -7.68 10.25 16.87
CA MET A 121 -7.44 9.03 16.09
C MET A 121 -8.12 7.80 16.71
N SER A 122 -8.07 7.66 18.03
CA SER A 122 -8.71 6.55 18.74
C SER A 122 -10.23 6.57 18.59
N GLN A 123 -10.84 7.74 18.65
CA GLN A 123 -12.29 7.92 18.48
C GLN A 123 -12.71 7.67 17.03
N ALA A 124 -12.00 8.26 16.07
CA ALA A 124 -12.29 8.13 14.64
C ALA A 124 -12.15 6.67 14.17
N LEU A 125 -11.02 6.00 14.46
CA LEU A 125 -10.80 4.63 14.04
C LEU A 125 -11.84 3.65 14.64
N ARG A 126 -12.30 3.91 15.86
CA ARG A 126 -13.37 3.10 16.48
C ARG A 126 -14.68 3.17 15.68
N LYS A 127 -15.03 4.34 15.15
CA LYS A 127 -16.20 4.54 14.29
C LYS A 127 -15.97 4.00 12.87
N LEU A 128 -14.84 4.34 12.28
CA LEU A 128 -14.49 4.03 10.89
C LEU A 128 -14.39 2.52 10.62
N THR A 129 -13.78 1.75 11.52
CA THR A 129 -13.47 0.33 11.24
C THR A 129 -14.71 -0.51 10.90
N GLY A 130 -15.84 -0.23 11.55
CA GLY A 130 -17.11 -0.91 11.24
C GLY A 130 -17.68 -0.51 9.88
N ASN A 131 -17.53 0.75 9.47
CA ASN A 131 -17.99 1.24 8.17
C ASN A 131 -17.10 0.71 7.04
N ILE A 132 -15.78 0.78 7.24
CA ILE A 132 -14.73 0.27 6.33
C ILE A 132 -15.01 -1.18 5.94
N LYS A 133 -15.34 -2.03 6.92
CA LYS A 133 -15.63 -3.44 6.62
C LYS A 133 -16.95 -3.63 5.85
N ARG A 134 -17.97 -2.82 6.14
CA ARG A 134 -19.29 -2.91 5.50
C ARG A 134 -19.29 -2.40 4.06
N SER A 135 -18.57 -1.31 3.79
CA SER A 135 -18.44 -0.74 2.45
C SER A 135 -17.40 -1.45 1.59
N ASN A 136 -16.59 -2.33 2.19
CA ASN A 136 -15.43 -2.95 1.56
C ASN A 136 -14.37 -1.94 1.06
N THR A 137 -14.40 -0.69 1.54
CA THR A 137 -13.44 0.35 1.21
C THR A 137 -12.09 0.07 1.88
N MET A 138 -10.98 0.14 1.14
CA MET A 138 -9.64 0.16 1.70
C MET A 138 -9.32 1.57 2.19
N VAL A 139 -8.81 1.72 3.41
CA VAL A 139 -8.37 3.03 3.91
C VAL A 139 -6.89 2.97 4.25
N ILE A 140 -6.09 3.79 3.57
CA ILE A 140 -4.65 3.86 3.73
C ILE A 140 -4.29 5.17 4.44
N PHE A 141 -3.63 5.05 5.58
CA PHE A 141 -3.04 6.17 6.29
C PHE A 141 -1.54 6.24 5.98
N ILE A 142 -1.10 7.37 5.44
CA ILE A 142 0.32 7.71 5.37
C ILE A 142 0.73 8.30 6.71
N ASN A 143 1.89 7.91 7.21
CA ASN A 143 2.39 8.38 8.48
C ASN A 143 3.90 8.63 8.44
N GLN A 144 4.35 9.49 9.35
CA GLN A 144 5.76 9.86 9.47
C GLN A 144 6.41 9.15 10.66
N ILE A 145 7.73 8.98 10.59
CA ILE A 145 8.52 8.52 11.73
C ILE A 145 8.81 9.72 12.64
N ARG A 146 8.73 9.46 13.95
CA ARG A 146 9.18 10.36 15.03
C ARG A 146 10.05 9.55 15.99
N MET A 147 10.88 10.23 16.77
CA MET A 147 11.70 9.59 17.80
C MET A 147 11.08 9.82 19.18
N LYS A 148 10.96 8.76 19.99
CA LYS A 148 10.61 8.88 21.41
C LYS A 148 11.85 9.25 22.22
N ILE A 149 11.77 10.39 22.90
CA ILE A 149 12.81 10.83 23.83
C ILE A 149 12.82 9.88 25.05
N GLY A 150 14.02 9.50 25.52
CA GLY A 150 14.20 8.72 26.75
C GLY A 150 14.19 7.20 26.60
N VAL A 151 14.16 6.66 25.37
CA VAL A 151 14.29 5.21 25.14
C VAL A 151 15.77 4.81 25.18
N MET A 152 16.18 4.07 26.22
CA MET A 152 17.56 3.59 26.39
C MET A 152 17.81 2.20 25.78
N PHE A 153 16.76 1.43 25.47
CA PHE A 153 16.87 0.08 24.90
C PHE A 153 15.80 -0.16 23.84
N GLY A 154 16.17 -0.80 22.72
CA GLY A 154 15.29 -1.02 21.57
C GLY A 154 15.26 0.16 20.58
N SER A 155 14.35 0.11 19.61
CA SER A 155 14.20 1.19 18.62
C SER A 155 13.45 2.38 19.22
N PRO A 156 13.99 3.61 19.11
CA PRO A 156 13.29 4.82 19.54
C PRO A 156 12.22 5.28 18.55
N GLU A 157 12.12 4.66 17.37
CA GLU A 157 11.19 5.07 16.31
C GLU A 157 9.73 4.82 16.70
N THR A 158 8.88 5.78 16.37
CA THR A 158 7.45 5.72 16.55
C THR A 158 6.71 6.45 15.44
N THR A 159 5.39 6.30 15.41
CA THR A 159 4.52 6.96 14.42
C THR A 159 3.57 7.92 15.10
N THR A 160 3.14 8.94 14.38
CA THR A 160 2.24 10.00 14.87
C THR A 160 0.81 9.47 15.04
N GLY A 161 -0.05 10.17 15.79
CA GLY A 161 -1.45 9.77 16.02
C GLY A 161 -1.66 8.73 17.13
N GLY A 162 -0.66 8.49 17.97
CA GLY A 162 -0.73 7.55 19.09
C GLY A 162 -0.70 6.08 18.67
N ASN A 163 -1.22 5.18 19.51
CA ASN A 163 -1.16 3.73 19.25
C ASN A 163 -2.38 3.17 18.50
N ALA A 164 -3.47 3.93 18.38
CA ALA A 164 -4.74 3.43 17.83
C ALA A 164 -4.55 2.85 16.43
N LEU A 165 -3.92 3.61 15.52
CA LEU A 165 -3.68 3.17 14.14
C LEU A 165 -2.88 1.86 14.11
N LYS A 166 -1.87 1.71 14.97
CA LYS A 166 -1.09 0.47 15.07
C LYS A 166 -1.95 -0.75 15.36
N PHE A 167 -3.01 -0.61 16.17
CA PHE A 167 -3.91 -1.72 16.52
C PHE A 167 -4.98 -1.98 15.45
N TYR A 168 -5.59 -0.92 14.92
CA TYR A 168 -6.66 -1.01 13.92
C TYR A 168 -6.15 -1.42 12.53
N SER A 169 -4.93 -1.03 12.14
CA SER A 169 -4.34 -1.43 10.86
C SER A 169 -4.23 -2.95 10.75
N SER A 170 -4.73 -3.50 9.64
CA SER A 170 -4.57 -4.92 9.29
C SER A 170 -3.21 -5.19 8.67
N VAL A 171 -2.70 -4.22 7.92
CA VAL A 171 -1.35 -4.25 7.34
C VAL A 171 -0.62 -2.97 7.76
N ARG A 172 0.64 -3.10 8.15
CA ARG A 172 1.53 -1.97 8.38
C ARG A 172 2.81 -2.16 7.57
N LEU A 173 3.18 -1.14 6.81
CA LEU A 173 4.33 -1.14 5.92
C LEU A 173 5.34 -0.08 6.38
N ASP A 174 6.58 -0.52 6.60
CA ASP A 174 7.74 0.34 6.85
C ASP A 174 8.50 0.48 5.53
N ILE A 175 8.43 1.65 4.90
CA ILE A 175 9.05 1.94 3.61
C ILE A 175 10.27 2.85 3.80
N ARG A 176 11.41 2.43 3.24
CA ARG A 176 12.70 3.14 3.34
C ARG A 176 13.42 3.16 2.01
N ARG A 177 14.00 4.31 1.67
CA ARG A 177 15.04 4.40 0.65
C ARG A 177 16.31 3.72 1.16
N ILE A 178 16.84 2.76 0.41
CA ILE A 178 18.07 2.02 0.74
C ILE A 178 19.23 2.37 -0.19
N GLY A 179 18.94 2.96 -1.35
CA GLY A 179 19.95 3.29 -2.36
C GLY A 179 19.48 4.31 -3.39
N ALA A 180 20.34 4.59 -4.34
CA ALA A 180 20.06 5.46 -5.49
C ALA A 180 20.28 4.67 -6.78
N ILE A 181 19.36 4.83 -7.73
CA ILE A 181 19.48 4.26 -9.06
C ILE A 181 20.14 5.32 -9.93
N LYS A 182 21.25 4.96 -10.58
CA LYS A 182 22.06 5.88 -11.39
C LYS A 182 22.10 5.47 -12.86
N LYS A 183 22.10 6.46 -13.73
CA LYS A 183 22.38 6.32 -15.17
C LYS A 183 23.56 7.22 -15.51
N GLY A 184 24.75 6.64 -15.59
CA GLY A 184 25.98 7.44 -15.57
C GLY A 184 26.13 8.18 -14.25
N ASP A 185 26.24 9.51 -14.31
CA ASP A 185 26.37 10.38 -13.13
C ASP A 185 25.03 10.88 -12.57
N GLU A 186 23.93 10.70 -13.31
CA GLU A 186 22.60 11.18 -12.93
C GLU A 186 21.87 10.18 -12.02
N ILE A 187 21.20 10.67 -10.96
CA ILE A 187 20.31 9.87 -10.12
C ILE A 187 18.91 9.90 -10.72
N VAL A 188 18.48 8.76 -11.26
CA VAL A 188 17.21 8.61 -11.98
C VAL A 188 16.11 7.97 -11.11
N GLY A 189 16.44 7.55 -9.89
CA GLY A 189 15.47 6.96 -8.99
C GLY A 189 16.05 6.50 -7.66
N ASN A 190 15.20 5.84 -6.88
CA ASN A 190 15.49 5.33 -5.55
C ASN A 190 15.30 3.83 -5.48
N GLU A 191 16.30 3.15 -4.95
CA GLU A 191 16.13 1.77 -4.50
C GLU A 191 15.44 1.80 -3.13
N THR A 192 14.32 1.10 -3.01
CA THR A 192 13.39 1.23 -1.90
C THR A 192 13.05 -0.15 -1.33
N ARG A 193 13.08 -0.26 0.01
CA ARG A 193 12.68 -1.47 0.73
C ARG A 193 11.39 -1.21 1.47
N VAL A 194 10.43 -2.11 1.32
CA VAL A 194 9.15 -2.11 2.06
C VAL A 194 9.06 -3.35 2.92
N LYS A 195 9.06 -3.18 4.24
CA LYS A 195 8.92 -4.26 5.22
C LYS A 195 7.49 -4.34 5.76
N VAL A 196 6.91 -5.53 5.75
CA VAL A 196 5.59 -5.78 6.34
C VAL A 196 5.74 -5.97 7.84
N VAL A 197 5.63 -4.90 8.63
CA VAL A 197 5.83 -4.98 10.10
C VAL A 197 4.61 -5.48 10.85
N LYS A 198 3.43 -5.47 10.21
CA LYS A 198 2.21 -6.10 10.72
C LYS A 198 1.41 -6.64 9.55
N ASN A 199 0.87 -7.84 9.71
CA ASN A 199 -0.01 -8.46 8.73
C ASN A 199 -1.03 -9.35 9.46
N LYS A 200 -2.32 -9.03 9.32
CA LYS A 200 -3.44 -9.85 9.82
C LYS A 200 -3.97 -10.82 8.76
N MET A 201 -3.45 -10.80 7.54
CA MET A 201 -3.96 -11.55 6.40
C MET A 201 -3.06 -12.73 6.01
N ALA A 202 -1.77 -12.64 6.32
CA ALA A 202 -0.76 -13.65 6.03
C ALA A 202 0.43 -13.47 7.01
N PRO A 203 1.44 -14.35 7.00
CA PRO A 203 2.62 -14.18 7.84
C PRO A 203 3.28 -12.80 7.67
N PRO A 204 3.58 -12.08 8.78
CA PRO A 204 4.25 -10.79 8.74
C PRO A 204 5.76 -10.91 8.48
N PHE A 205 6.46 -9.78 8.48
CA PHE A 205 7.91 -9.61 8.43
C PHE A 205 8.62 -9.95 7.12
N LYS A 206 7.88 -10.39 6.10
CA LYS A 206 8.37 -10.38 4.72
C LYS A 206 8.70 -8.95 4.28
N GLN A 207 9.66 -8.83 3.37
CA GLN A 207 10.07 -7.56 2.76
C GLN A 207 10.03 -7.66 1.24
N ALA A 208 9.84 -6.52 0.58
CA ALA A 208 9.97 -6.34 -0.86
C ALA A 208 11.03 -5.26 -1.11
N GLU A 209 11.84 -5.46 -2.14
CA GLU A 209 12.80 -4.47 -2.63
C GLU A 209 12.34 -4.09 -4.03
N LEU A 210 12.15 -2.79 -4.24
CA LEU A 210 11.55 -2.22 -5.43
C LEU A 210 12.30 -0.97 -5.87
N GLU A 211 12.23 -0.68 -7.16
CA GLU A 211 12.83 0.49 -7.77
C GLU A 211 11.75 1.55 -7.98
N ILE A 212 11.93 2.75 -7.43
CA ILE A 212 11.07 3.91 -7.71
C ILE A 212 11.84 4.83 -8.67
N LEU A 213 11.43 4.88 -9.92
CA LEU A 213 11.99 5.75 -10.94
C LEU A 213 11.28 7.11 -10.93
N TYR A 214 12.04 8.20 -11.01
CA TYR A 214 11.47 9.54 -11.01
C TYR A 214 10.65 9.77 -12.29
N GLY A 215 9.40 10.22 -12.13
CA GLY A 215 8.47 10.43 -13.24
C GLY A 215 7.81 9.17 -13.80
N GLU A 216 8.27 7.95 -13.46
CA GLU A 216 7.65 6.69 -13.90
C GLU A 216 6.96 5.92 -12.75
N GLY A 217 7.35 6.16 -11.49
CA GLY A 217 6.79 5.45 -10.35
C GLY A 217 7.51 4.14 -10.06
N ILE A 218 6.78 3.12 -9.60
CA ILE A 218 7.38 1.82 -9.26
C ILE A 218 7.66 1.03 -10.54
N SER A 219 8.90 0.58 -10.70
CA SER A 219 9.34 -0.16 -11.90
C SER A 219 8.95 -1.64 -11.83
N LEU A 220 7.74 -1.97 -12.28
CA LEU A 220 7.24 -3.35 -12.36
C LEU A 220 8.19 -4.24 -13.17
N LEU A 221 8.66 -3.75 -14.33
CA LEU A 221 9.57 -4.51 -15.19
C LEU A 221 10.92 -4.76 -14.51
N GLY A 222 11.39 -3.83 -13.68
CA GLY A 222 12.58 -4.04 -12.84
C GLY A 222 12.40 -5.22 -11.89
N GLU A 223 11.23 -5.33 -11.26
CA GLU A 223 10.88 -6.45 -10.37
C GLU A 223 10.71 -7.77 -11.14
N VAL A 224 10.07 -7.74 -12.32
CA VAL A 224 9.92 -8.92 -13.20
C VAL A 224 11.28 -9.49 -13.58
N ILE A 225 12.24 -8.64 -13.94
CA ILE A 225 13.60 -9.08 -14.28
C ILE A 225 14.30 -9.68 -13.05
N ASP A 226 14.27 -8.98 -11.90
CA ASP A 226 14.98 -9.43 -10.70
C ASP A 226 14.42 -10.74 -10.15
N HIS A 227 13.09 -10.85 -10.07
CA HIS A 227 12.42 -12.08 -9.62
C HIS A 227 12.54 -13.19 -10.66
N GLY A 228 12.43 -12.87 -11.95
CA GLY A 228 12.62 -13.80 -13.05
C GLY A 228 14.01 -14.45 -13.00
N SER A 229 15.06 -13.67 -12.80
CA SER A 229 16.41 -14.18 -12.63
C SER A 229 16.61 -14.95 -11.33
N LYS A 230 16.10 -14.47 -10.19
CA LYS A 230 16.20 -15.17 -8.90
C LYS A 230 15.51 -16.54 -8.92
N LEU A 231 14.45 -16.70 -9.71
CA LEU A 231 13.66 -17.94 -9.82
C LEU A 231 14.07 -18.84 -10.99
N GLY A 232 15.12 -18.49 -11.73
CA GLY A 232 15.58 -19.21 -12.92
C GLY A 232 14.54 -19.28 -14.03
N ILE A 233 13.67 -18.26 -14.14
CA ILE A 233 12.73 -18.09 -15.26
C ILE A 233 13.42 -17.32 -16.40
N VAL A 234 14.22 -16.32 -16.03
CA VAL A 234 15.09 -15.56 -16.95
C VAL A 234 16.53 -15.97 -16.67
N ASP A 235 17.20 -16.55 -17.66
CA ASP A 235 18.58 -16.98 -17.55
C ASP A 235 19.51 -15.78 -17.53
N LYS A 236 20.48 -15.78 -16.61
CA LYS A 236 21.49 -14.73 -16.49
C LYS A 236 22.90 -15.31 -16.59
N ALA A 237 23.59 -15.01 -17.69
CA ALA A 237 24.97 -15.39 -17.93
C ALA A 237 25.88 -14.15 -17.89
N GLY A 238 26.47 -13.88 -16.74
CA GLY A 238 27.24 -12.65 -16.50
C GLY A 238 26.35 -11.41 -16.60
N ALA A 239 26.59 -10.58 -17.63
CA ALA A 239 25.78 -9.39 -17.92
C ALA A 239 24.63 -9.65 -18.91
N TRP A 240 24.59 -10.81 -19.55
CA TRP A 240 23.56 -11.16 -20.54
C TRP A 240 22.36 -11.83 -19.90
N TYR A 241 21.17 -11.46 -20.36
CA TYR A 241 19.89 -12.06 -19.99
C TYR A 241 19.28 -12.77 -21.20
N SER A 242 18.71 -13.94 -20.96
CA SER A 242 17.99 -14.72 -21.95
C SER A 242 16.66 -15.23 -21.38
N TYR A 243 15.68 -15.43 -22.25
CA TYR A 243 14.40 -16.05 -21.92
C TYR A 243 14.08 -17.11 -22.98
N GLU A 244 13.80 -18.33 -22.55
CA GLU A 244 13.51 -19.48 -23.43
C GLU A 244 14.55 -19.71 -24.55
N GLY A 245 15.82 -19.40 -24.27
CA GLY A 245 16.93 -19.53 -25.22
C GLY A 245 17.16 -18.31 -26.11
N GLU A 246 16.23 -17.36 -26.17
CA GLU A 246 16.40 -16.08 -26.87
C GLU A 246 17.16 -15.08 -26.00
N ARG A 247 18.12 -14.34 -26.58
CA ARG A 247 18.84 -13.28 -25.87
C ARG A 247 18.02 -11.98 -25.89
N ILE A 248 17.55 -11.57 -24.72
CA ILE A 248 16.68 -10.39 -24.55
C ILE A 248 17.44 -9.11 -24.21
N GLY A 249 18.72 -9.19 -23.80
CA GLY A 249 19.55 -8.00 -23.65
C GLY A 249 20.78 -8.16 -22.76
N GLN A 250 21.66 -7.16 -22.82
CA GLN A 250 22.83 -7.04 -21.94
C GLN A 250 22.60 -5.94 -20.90
N GLY A 251 22.60 -6.31 -19.62
CA GLY A 251 22.34 -5.40 -18.50
C GLY A 251 20.85 -5.14 -18.28
N LYS A 252 20.48 -4.87 -17.02
CA LYS A 252 19.07 -4.76 -16.58
C LYS A 252 18.29 -3.68 -17.34
N GLU A 253 18.93 -2.56 -17.66
CA GLU A 253 18.28 -1.45 -18.36
C GLU A 253 17.84 -1.82 -19.79
N ASN A 254 18.71 -2.48 -20.55
CA ASN A 254 18.39 -2.89 -21.92
C ASN A 254 17.29 -3.95 -21.92
N VAL A 255 17.32 -4.88 -20.97
CA VAL A 255 16.25 -5.87 -20.81
C VAL A 255 14.93 -5.20 -20.44
N ARG A 256 14.96 -4.16 -19.59
CA ARG A 256 13.76 -3.38 -19.26
C ARG A 256 13.15 -2.75 -20.50
N ASN A 257 13.97 -2.13 -21.36
CA ASN A 257 13.49 -1.53 -22.61
C ASN A 257 12.94 -2.58 -23.57
N TYR A 258 13.62 -3.72 -23.70
CA TYR A 258 13.14 -4.85 -24.51
C TYR A 258 11.77 -5.35 -24.04
N LEU A 259 11.57 -5.52 -22.72
CA LEU A 259 10.27 -5.93 -22.16
C LEU A 259 9.19 -4.84 -22.25
N LYS A 260 9.56 -3.54 -22.31
CA LYS A 260 8.61 -2.47 -22.63
C LYS A 260 8.09 -2.59 -24.07
N GLU A 261 8.94 -3.03 -25.00
CA GLU A 261 8.60 -3.25 -26.40
C GLU A 261 7.85 -4.58 -26.65
N HIS A 262 7.98 -5.54 -25.72
CA HIS A 262 7.36 -6.88 -25.80
C HIS A 262 6.48 -7.17 -24.55
N PRO A 263 5.34 -6.48 -24.38
CA PRO A 263 4.50 -6.58 -23.19
C PRO A 263 3.93 -7.98 -22.96
N GLU A 264 3.69 -8.76 -24.02
CA GLU A 264 3.23 -10.15 -23.93
C GLU A 264 4.25 -11.04 -23.21
N MET A 265 5.54 -10.87 -23.52
CA MET A 265 6.63 -11.60 -22.85
C MET A 265 6.74 -11.17 -21.39
N ALA A 266 6.64 -9.87 -21.11
CA ALA A 266 6.66 -9.35 -19.74
C ALA A 266 5.54 -9.95 -18.88
N ALA A 267 4.32 -10.00 -19.42
CA ALA A 267 3.15 -10.58 -18.75
C ALA A 267 3.30 -12.09 -18.53
N GLU A 268 3.88 -12.81 -19.49
CA GLU A 268 4.14 -14.25 -19.35
C GLU A 268 5.15 -14.55 -18.24
N ILE A 269 6.27 -13.81 -18.21
CA ILE A 269 7.28 -13.94 -17.15
C ILE A 269 6.66 -13.61 -15.79
N GLU A 270 5.89 -12.52 -15.70
CA GLU A 270 5.18 -12.15 -14.47
C GLU A 270 4.25 -13.26 -14.00
N ALA A 271 3.46 -13.87 -14.90
CA ALA A 271 2.56 -14.96 -14.58
C ALA A 271 3.33 -16.19 -14.04
N LYS A 272 4.46 -16.56 -14.68
CA LYS A 272 5.35 -17.63 -14.20
C LYS A 272 5.92 -17.32 -12.80
N ILE A 273 6.30 -16.06 -12.54
CA ILE A 273 6.78 -15.61 -11.22
C ILE A 273 5.67 -15.74 -10.17
N ARG A 274 4.47 -15.22 -10.46
CA ARG A 274 3.33 -15.28 -9.54
C ARG A 274 2.93 -16.72 -9.23
N ALA A 275 2.92 -17.61 -10.23
CA ALA A 275 2.60 -19.02 -10.03
C ALA A 275 3.58 -19.74 -9.07
N LYS A 276 4.86 -19.35 -9.05
CA LYS A 276 5.86 -19.91 -8.13
C LYS A 276 5.79 -19.29 -6.72
N LEU A 277 5.45 -18.01 -6.60
CA LEU A 277 5.57 -17.24 -5.34
C LEU A 277 4.27 -17.04 -4.58
N MET A 278 3.12 -17.06 -5.26
CA MET A 278 1.82 -16.93 -4.59
C MET A 278 1.43 -18.26 -3.97
N PRO A 279 0.84 -18.26 -2.77
CA PRO A 279 0.20 -19.46 -2.25
C PRO A 279 -0.85 -19.91 -3.26
N LYS A 280 -0.86 -21.19 -3.61
CA LYS A 280 -1.95 -21.76 -4.39
C LYS A 280 -3.21 -21.52 -3.58
N VAL A 281 -4.16 -20.79 -4.17
CA VAL A 281 -5.53 -20.81 -3.66
C VAL A 281 -5.99 -22.24 -3.96
N GLU A 282 -5.86 -23.14 -3.00
CA GLU A 282 -6.70 -24.32 -3.00
C GLU A 282 -8.11 -23.75 -2.90
N GLU A 283 -8.89 -23.90 -3.97
CA GLU A 283 -10.33 -23.79 -3.90
C GLU A 283 -10.79 -24.88 -2.92
N GLU A 284 -10.70 -24.61 -1.62
CA GLU A 284 -11.41 -25.39 -0.63
C GLU A 284 -12.89 -25.25 -0.98
N ALA A 285 -13.45 -26.35 -1.49
CA ALA A 285 -14.84 -26.51 -1.83
C ALA A 285 -15.71 -26.12 -0.63
N VAL A 286 -16.16 -24.87 -0.62
CA VAL A 286 -17.19 -24.37 0.29
C VAL A 286 -18.55 -24.86 -0.22
N ASP A 287 -18.74 -26.18 -0.28
CA ASP A 287 -20.06 -26.76 -0.59
C ASP A 287 -20.33 -28.13 0.04
N ALA A 288 -19.45 -28.64 0.91
CA ALA A 288 -19.65 -29.94 1.56
C ALA A 288 -20.40 -29.87 2.92
N ASP A 289 -20.41 -28.72 3.61
CA ASP A 289 -20.93 -28.63 4.98
C ASP A 289 -22.37 -28.08 5.11
N ILE A 290 -23.01 -27.65 4.01
CA ILE A 290 -24.43 -27.25 4.04
C ILE A 290 -25.36 -28.46 3.81
N ALA A 291 -24.89 -29.52 3.12
CA ALA A 291 -25.70 -30.71 2.85
C ALA A 291 -25.87 -31.66 4.05
N THR A 292 -24.95 -31.63 5.03
CA THR A 292 -24.99 -32.50 6.22
C THR A 292 -25.89 -31.96 7.34
N LEU A 293 -26.15 -30.65 7.36
CA LEU A 293 -27.07 -30.01 8.32
C LEU A 293 -28.55 -30.13 7.93
N ASP A 294 -28.87 -30.34 6.65
CA ASP A 294 -30.27 -30.43 6.19
C ASP A 294 -30.83 -31.88 6.22
N THR A 295 -29.94 -32.88 6.19
CA THR A 295 -30.32 -34.29 6.35
C THR A 295 -30.60 -34.67 7.81
N SER A 296 -29.88 -34.08 8.77
CA SER A 296 -30.08 -34.31 10.20
C SER A 296 -31.39 -33.70 10.75
N LYS A 297 -31.88 -32.60 10.17
CA LYS A 297 -33.19 -32.01 10.55
C LYS A 297 -34.40 -32.76 9.98
N LYS A 298 -34.26 -33.49 8.87
CA LYS A 298 -35.35 -34.33 8.31
C LYS A 298 -35.53 -35.65 9.06
N ALA A 299 -34.47 -36.19 9.69
CA ALA A 299 -34.55 -37.42 10.48
C ALA A 299 -35.23 -37.22 11.85
N ALA A 300 -35.05 -36.05 12.48
CA ALA A 300 -35.62 -35.75 13.80
C ALA A 300 -37.13 -35.39 13.81
N LYS A 301 -37.81 -35.44 12.66
CA LYS A 301 -39.25 -35.18 12.53
C LYS A 301 -40.09 -36.43 12.21
N LYS A 302 -39.49 -37.63 12.29
CA LYS A 302 -40.15 -38.90 11.95
C LYS A 302 -40.01 -40.01 13.01
N SER A 303 -39.63 -39.69 14.25
CA SER A 303 -39.71 -40.61 15.40
C SER A 303 -40.67 -40.07 16.46
#